data_AF-A0A955QYX1-F1
#
_entry.id   AF-A0A955QYX1-F1
#
_cell.length_a   1.000
_cell.length_b   1.000
_cell.length_c   1.000
_cell.angle_alpha   90.00
_cell.angle_beta   90.00
_cell.angle_gamma   90.00
#
_symmetry.space_group_name_H-M   'P 1'
#
loop_
_entity.id
_entity.type
_entity.pdbx_description
1 polymer ?
#
loop_
_entity_poly.entity_id
_entity_poly.type
_entity_poly.pdbx_seq_one_letter_code
_entity_poly.pdbx_strand_id
1 'polypeptide(L)' 'FSRSFTIPEDADPEKVSAEFKEGVLHVHIPKSDRAKPKSIAVKVS' A
#
# COMPACT_ATOMS: atom_id res chain seq x y z
N PHE A 1 2.92 20.20 -13.43
CA PHE A 1 3.34 19.68 -12.12
C PHE A 1 3.21 18.17 -12.15
N SER A 2 4.22 17.44 -11.70
CA SER A 2 4.21 15.97 -11.65
C SER A 2 4.81 15.52 -10.33
N ARG A 3 4.23 14.51 -9.69
CA ARG A 3 4.77 13.86 -8.50
C ARG A 3 4.82 12.36 -8.75
N SER A 4 5.86 11.73 -8.23
CA SER A 4 6.02 10.29 -8.23
C SER A 4 6.29 9.84 -6.81
N PHE A 5 5.72 8.70 -6.43
CA PHE A 5 5.89 8.11 -5.10
C PHE A 5 6.22 6.64 -5.28
N THR A 6 7.15 6.14 -4.48
CA THR A 6 7.39 4.70 -4.39
C THR A 6 6.37 4.11 -3.43
N ILE A 7 5.66 3.10 -3.89
CA ILE A 7 4.64 2.41 -3.11
C ILE A 7 5.23 1.10 -2.58
N PRO A 8 4.85 0.65 -1.36
CA PRO A 8 5.24 -0.64 -0.83
C PRO A 8 4.90 -1.82 -1.75
N GLU A 9 5.69 -2.91 -1.68
CA GLU A 9 5.45 -4.13 -2.45
C GLU A 9 4.13 -4.83 -2.11
N ASP A 10 3.59 -4.58 -0.91
CA ASP A 10 2.31 -5.13 -0.47
C ASP A 10 1.12 -4.30 -0.94
N ALA A 11 1.25 -3.36 -1.88
CA ALA A 11 0.11 -2.67 -2.47
C ALA A 11 -0.57 -3.49 -3.57
N ASP A 12 -1.87 -3.28 -3.76
CA ASP A 12 -2.66 -3.88 -4.86
C ASP A 12 -2.93 -2.81 -5.95
N PRO A 13 -2.18 -2.80 -7.06
CA PRO A 13 -2.29 -1.76 -8.08
C PRO A 13 -3.61 -1.82 -8.86
N GLU A 14 -4.28 -2.98 -8.91
CA GLU A 14 -5.55 -3.14 -9.65
C GLU A 14 -6.73 -2.48 -8.93
N LYS A 15 -6.58 -2.17 -7.63
CA LYS A 15 -7.62 -1.59 -6.78
C LYS A 15 -7.33 -0.15 -6.35
N VAL A 16 -6.41 0.53 -7.02
CA VAL A 16 -6.12 1.95 -6.74
C VAL A 16 -7.30 2.82 -7.17
N SER A 17 -7.71 3.74 -6.32
CA SER A 17 -8.74 4.75 -6.62
C SER A 17 -8.28 6.15 -6.22
N ALA A 18 -8.89 7.17 -6.82
CA ALA A 18 -8.57 8.56 -6.52
C ALA A 18 -9.82 9.45 -6.58
N GLU A 19 -9.86 10.46 -5.70
CA GLU A 19 -10.95 11.41 -5.57
C GLU A 19 -10.40 12.83 -5.41
N PHE A 20 -11.03 13.80 -6.07
CA PHE A 20 -10.65 15.21 -5.97
C PHE A 20 -11.80 16.01 -5.36
N LYS A 21 -11.57 16.58 -4.18
CA LYS A 21 -12.57 17.37 -3.47
C LYS A 21 -11.90 18.54 -2.76
N GLU A 22 -12.52 19.72 -2.83
CA GLU A 22 -12.07 20.92 -2.11
C GLU A 22 -10.60 21.29 -2.36
N GLY A 23 -10.11 21.08 -3.59
CA GLY A 23 -8.73 21.39 -3.98
C GLY A 23 -7.70 20.32 -3.59
N VAL A 24 -8.12 19.21 -2.99
CA VAL A 24 -7.24 18.13 -2.54
C VAL A 24 -7.49 16.84 -3.32
N LEU A 25 -6.41 16.26 -3.85
CA LEU A 25 -6.40 14.94 -4.47
C LEU A 25 -6.12 13.89 -3.39
N HIS A 26 -7.11 13.05 -3.12
CA HIS A 26 -6.98 11.85 -2.29
C HIS A 26 -6.72 10.65 -3.20
N VAL A 27 -5.68 9.88 -2.90
CA VAL A 27 -5.35 8.64 -3.62
C VAL A 27 -5.38 7.49 -2.62
N HIS A 28 -6.24 6.51 -2.86
CA HIS A 28 -6.40 5.33 -2.02
C HIS A 28 -5.67 4.15 -2.67
N ILE A 29 -4.71 3.60 -1.93
CA ILE A 29 -3.85 2.50 -2.37
C ILE A 29 -4.03 1.36 -1.36
N PRO A 30 -4.90 0.38 -1.65
CA PRO A 30 -5.16 -0.72 -0.74
C PRO A 30 -3.94 -1.65 -0.66
N LYS A 31 -3.80 -2.30 0.49
CA LYS A 31 -2.84 -3.40 0.66
C LYS A 31 -3.38 -4.68 0.04
N SER A 32 -2.48 -5.46 -0.54
CA SER A 32 -2.68 -6.83 -0.97
C SER A 32 -3.00 -7.72 0.23
N ASP A 33 -3.97 -8.62 0.07
CA ASP A 33 -4.42 -9.58 1.08
C ASP A 33 -3.34 -10.62 1.48
N ARG A 34 -2.15 -10.59 0.86
CA ARG A 34 -1.03 -11.52 1.14
C ARG A 34 -0.33 -11.29 2.47
N ALA A 35 -0.62 -10.22 3.20
CA ALA A 35 -0.01 -9.96 4.49
C ALA A 35 -0.64 -10.79 5.63
N LYS A 36 -0.48 -12.12 5.58
CA LYS A 36 -0.46 -12.89 6.83
C LYS A 36 0.93 -12.69 7.45
N PRO A 37 1.06 -12.11 8.66
CA PRO A 37 2.36 -12.01 9.31
C PRO A 37 2.94 -13.42 9.45
N LYS A 38 4.07 -13.69 8.79
CA LYS A 38 4.80 -14.94 8.97
C LYS A 38 5.42 -14.88 10.37
N SER A 39 4.88 -15.64 11.33
CA SER A 39 5.55 -15.85 12.62
C SER A 39 6.93 -16.44 12.35
N ILE A 40 7.97 -15.70 12.70
CA ILE A 40 9.35 -16.16 12.60
C ILE A 40 9.67 -16.86 13.93
N ALA A 41 9.80 -18.19 13.91
CA ALA A 41 10.23 -18.93 15.08
C ALA A 41 11.74 -18.74 15.29
N VAL A 42 12.12 -18.06 16.38
CA VAL A 42 13.53 -17.92 16.78
C VAL A 42 13.93 -19.18 17.55
N LYS A 43 14.82 -20.01 16.98
CA LYS A 43 15.48 -21.08 17.73
C LYS A 43 16.67 -20.50 18.48
N VAL A 44 16.67 -20.64 19.80
CA VAL A 44 17.83 -20.40 20.64
C VAL A 44 18.57 -21.72 20.79
N SER A 45 19.88 -21.72 20.53
CA SER A 45 20.80 -22.85 20.73
C SER A 45 21.62 -22.65 22.00
#